data_AF-A0A257DRV9-F1
#
_entry.id   AF-A0A257DRV9-F1
#
_cell.length_a   1.000
_cell.length_b   1.000
_cell.length_c   1.000
_cell.angle_alpha   90.00
_cell.angle_beta   90.00
_cell.angle_gamma   90.00
#
_symmetry.space_group_name_H-M   'P 1'
#
loop_
_entity.id
_entity.type
_entity.pdbx_description
1 polymer ?
#
loop_
_entity_poly.entity_id
_entity_poly.type
_entity_poly.pdbx_seq_one_letter_code
_entity_poly.pdbx_strand_id
1 'polypeptide(L)'
;MNLTDTDKTEYIETNSHCVLAKRLDVSMITLDSYAEEQGWKEEHRIYWHDKSIEILKQELVNGNISAVKEMLKVTGGVRPVGRPRKLEVERETAIAKRIQEEYDSDIRRMKLVDSKPR
;
A
#
# COMPACT_ATOMS: atom_id res chain seq x y z
N MET A 1 0.12 29.15 -26.30
CA MET A 1 -1.28 28.92 -25.91
C MET A 1 -1.55 29.81 -24.71
N ASN A 2 -2.57 30.64 -24.74
CA ASN A 2 -2.87 31.57 -23.65
C ASN A 2 -4.04 31.01 -22.85
N LEU A 3 -3.77 30.00 -22.02
CA LEU A 3 -4.74 29.49 -21.07
C LEU A 3 -4.82 30.42 -19.86
N THR A 4 -6.02 30.55 -19.31
CA THR A 4 -6.36 31.42 -18.19
C THR A 4 -6.24 30.68 -16.86
N ASP A 5 -6.21 31.42 -15.74
CA ASP A 5 -6.24 30.83 -14.39
C ASP A 5 -7.53 30.01 -14.13
N THR A 6 -8.61 30.35 -14.83
CA THR A 6 -9.84 29.54 -14.81
C THR A 6 -9.63 28.19 -15.46
N ASP A 7 -8.93 28.11 -16.60
CA ASP A 7 -8.63 26.84 -17.27
C ASP A 7 -7.69 25.96 -16.43
N LYS A 8 -6.77 26.58 -15.69
CA LYS A 8 -5.92 25.89 -14.70
C LYS A 8 -6.77 25.22 -13.62
N THR A 9 -7.69 25.98 -13.02
CA THR A 9 -8.57 25.48 -11.96
C THR A 9 -9.41 24.32 -12.49
N GLU A 10 -9.98 24.46 -13.68
CA GLU A 10 -10.76 23.40 -14.32
C GLU A 10 -9.93 22.17 -14.67
N TYR A 11 -8.65 22.33 -15.05
CA TYR A 11 -7.74 21.20 -15.25
C TYR A 11 -7.49 20.42 -13.96
N ILE A 12 -7.25 21.13 -12.85
CA ILE A 12 -7.00 20.51 -11.55
C ILE A 12 -8.23 19.76 -11.05
N GLU A 13 -9.42 20.34 -11.18
CA GLU A 13 -10.65 19.80 -10.59
C GLU A 13 -11.43 18.84 -11.48
N THR A 14 -11.09 18.72 -12.77
CA THR A 14 -11.85 17.86 -13.68
C THR A 14 -11.65 16.38 -13.38
N ASN A 15 -12.72 15.60 -13.55
CA ASN A 15 -12.66 14.13 -13.57
C ASN A 15 -12.12 13.59 -14.90
N SER A 16 -12.12 14.41 -15.96
CA SER A 16 -11.80 13.97 -17.30
C SER A 16 -11.15 15.06 -18.14
N HIS A 17 -9.84 14.93 -18.36
CA HIS A 17 -9.06 15.85 -19.20
C HIS A 17 -9.50 15.80 -20.68
N CYS A 18 -10.09 14.70 -21.15
CA CYS A 18 -10.55 14.61 -22.54
C CYS A 18 -11.78 15.49 -22.81
N VAL A 19 -12.65 15.70 -21.81
CA VAL A 19 -13.80 16.60 -21.91
C VAL A 19 -13.32 18.06 -21.92
N LEU A 20 -12.34 18.38 -21.05
CA LEU A 20 -11.74 19.70 -21.01
C LEU A 20 -11.04 20.06 -22.32
N ALA A 21 -10.24 19.14 -22.87
CA ALA A 21 -9.55 19.32 -24.15
C ALA A 21 -10.54 19.60 -25.30
N LYS A 22 -11.67 18.86 -25.35
CA LYS A 22 -12.73 19.11 -26.34
C LYS A 22 -13.39 20.49 -26.20
N ARG A 23 -13.62 20.96 -24.96
CA ARG A 23 -14.21 22.28 -24.72
C ARG A 23 -13.27 23.42 -25.11
N LEU A 24 -11.97 23.24 -24.86
CA LEU A 24 -10.91 24.19 -25.20
C LEU A 24 -10.50 24.11 -26.68
N ASP A 25 -11.15 23.25 -27.47
CA ASP A 25 -10.85 22.97 -28.88
C ASP A 25 -9.36 22.66 -29.14
N VAL A 26 -8.76 21.89 -28.22
CA VAL A 26 -7.37 21.45 -28.33
C VAL A 26 -7.25 19.94 -28.26
N SER A 27 -6.16 19.43 -28.83
CA SER A 27 -5.83 18.02 -28.67
C SER A 27 -5.48 17.72 -27.22
N MET A 28 -5.86 16.54 -26.74
CA MET A 28 -5.53 16.08 -25.38
C MET A 28 -4.02 16.07 -25.15
N ILE A 29 -3.24 15.69 -26.16
CA ILE A 29 -1.77 15.66 -26.09
C ILE A 29 -1.22 17.07 -25.88
N THR A 30 -1.75 18.07 -26.59
CA THR A 30 -1.34 19.47 -26.44
C THR A 30 -1.66 20.00 -25.04
N LEU A 31 -2.84 19.67 -24.52
CA LEU A 31 -3.25 20.06 -23.17
C LEU A 31 -2.35 19.39 -22.11
N ASP A 32 -2.04 18.11 -22.26
CA ASP A 32 -1.19 17.37 -21.31
C ASP A 32 0.27 17.82 -21.33
N SER A 33 0.82 18.13 -22.50
CA SER A 33 2.18 18.69 -22.59
C SER A 33 2.25 20.07 -21.95
N TYR A 34 1.24 20.92 -22.20
CA TYR A 34 1.16 22.23 -21.56
C TYR A 34 1.02 22.13 -20.04
N ALA A 35 0.14 21.25 -19.56
CA ALA A 35 -0.06 21.02 -18.13
C ALA A 35 1.20 20.46 -17.43
N GLU A 36 2.01 19.66 -18.13
CA GLU A 36 3.32 19.21 -17.63
C GLU A 36 4.27 20.39 -17.46
N GLU A 37 4.44 21.22 -18.49
CA GLU A 37 5.34 22.37 -18.49
C GLU A 37 4.97 23.41 -17.42
N GLN A 38 3.67 23.58 -17.17
CA GLN A 38 3.16 24.50 -16.15
C GLN A 38 3.04 23.87 -14.76
N GLY A 39 3.36 22.58 -14.59
CA GLY A 39 3.27 21.88 -13.30
C GLY A 39 1.85 21.55 -12.82
N TRP A 40 0.82 21.73 -13.64
CA TRP A 40 -0.58 21.52 -13.27
C TRP A 40 -0.90 20.06 -12.95
N LYS A 41 -0.15 19.11 -13.51
CA LYS A 41 -0.33 17.69 -13.19
C LYS A 41 -0.01 17.36 -11.74
N GLU A 42 0.99 18.03 -11.16
CA GLU A 42 1.30 17.86 -9.75
C GLU A 42 0.17 18.40 -8.88
N GLU A 43 -0.30 19.61 -9.21
CA GLU A 43 -1.41 20.24 -8.50
C GLU A 43 -2.70 19.42 -8.60
N HIS A 44 -3.03 18.89 -9.78
CA HIS A 44 -4.14 17.96 -9.98
C HIS A 44 -4.01 16.72 -9.09
N ARG A 45 -2.81 16.11 -9.03
CA ARG A 45 -2.55 14.93 -8.21
C ARG A 45 -2.76 15.23 -6.72
N ILE A 46 -2.21 16.34 -6.23
CA ILE A 46 -2.33 16.76 -4.82
C ILE A 46 -3.80 17.04 -4.49
N TYR A 47 -4.50 17.81 -5.34
CA TYR A 47 -5.91 18.12 -5.17
C TYR A 47 -6.76 16.85 -5.03
N TRP A 48 -6.61 15.90 -5.96
CA TRP A 48 -7.39 14.67 -5.93
C TRP A 48 -6.99 13.73 -4.80
N HIS A 49 -5.73 13.74 -4.39
CA HIS A 49 -5.29 13.04 -3.20
C HIS A 49 -5.99 13.58 -1.95
N ASP A 50 -5.99 14.89 -1.73
CA ASP A 50 -6.63 15.52 -0.57
C ASP A 50 -8.16 15.29 -0.58
N LYS A 51 -8.79 15.45 -1.74
CA LYS A 51 -10.22 15.16 -1.94
C LYS A 51 -10.56 13.70 -1.65
N SER A 52 -9.69 12.76 -2.05
CA SER A 52 -9.90 11.34 -1.75
C SER A 52 -9.81 11.04 -0.25
N ILE A 53 -8.91 11.72 0.48
CA ILE A 53 -8.78 11.60 1.93
C ILE A 53 -10.04 12.15 2.62
N GLU A 54 -10.60 13.27 2.16
CA GLU A 54 -11.83 13.81 2.71
C GLU A 54 -13.01 12.86 2.54
N ILE A 55 -13.16 12.26 1.35
CA ILE A 55 -14.17 11.24 1.09
C ILE A 55 -13.97 10.03 2.02
N LEU A 56 -12.73 9.56 2.16
CA LEU A 56 -12.41 8.44 3.08
C LEU A 56 -12.77 8.77 4.54
N LYS A 57 -12.55 10.00 5.00
CA LYS A 57 -12.93 10.44 6.34
C LYS A 57 -14.45 10.39 6.53
N GLN A 58 -15.22 10.85 5.55
CA GLN A 58 -16.70 10.79 5.59
C GLN A 58 -17.20 9.35 5.63
N GLU A 59 -16.67 8.48 4.77
CA GLU A 59 -17.04 7.06 4.74
C GLU A 59 -16.67 6.31 6.02
N LEU A 60 -15.60 6.74 6.70
CA LEU A 60 -15.23 6.21 8.00
C LEU A 60 -16.24 6.56 9.09
N VAL A 61 -16.77 7.80 9.08
CA VAL A 61 -17.89 8.21 9.97
C VAL A 61 -19.14 7.38 9.71
N ASN A 62 -19.38 7.02 8.45
CA ASN A 62 -20.51 6.16 8.04
C ASN A 62 -20.32 4.67 8.42
N GLY A 63 -19.19 4.29 9.01
CA GLY A 63 -18.92 2.91 9.43
C GLY A 63 -18.48 1.98 8.29
N ASN A 64 -18.04 2.51 7.15
CA ASN A 64 -17.60 1.70 6.01
C ASN A 64 -16.25 1.01 6.32
N ILE A 65 -16.27 -0.31 6.49
CA ILE A 65 -15.09 -1.13 6.80
C ILE A 65 -14.00 -1.01 5.72
N SER A 66 -14.37 -0.80 4.46
CA SER A 66 -13.40 -0.61 3.38
C SER A 66 -12.65 0.71 3.52
N ALA A 67 -13.35 1.79 3.91
CA ALA A 67 -12.72 3.09 4.15
C ALA A 67 -11.74 3.03 5.34
N VAL A 68 -12.10 2.31 6.41
CA VAL A 68 -11.19 2.04 7.55
C VAL A 68 -9.90 1.36 7.07
N LYS A 69 -10.02 0.34 6.21
CA LYS A 69 -8.85 -0.39 5.68
C LYS A 69 -7.93 0.50 4.85
N GLU A 70 -8.49 1.36 4.00
CA GLU A 70 -7.69 2.27 3.16
C GLU A 70 -7.06 3.38 4.00
N MET A 71 -7.80 3.95 4.96
CA MET A 71 -7.28 4.99 5.86
C MET A 71 -6.12 4.49 6.75
N LEU A 72 -6.17 3.22 7.20
CA LEU A 72 -5.04 2.61 7.92
C LEU A 72 -3.78 2.49 7.05
N LYS A 73 -3.91 2.24 5.75
CA LYS A 73 -2.75 2.23 4.83
C LYS A 73 -2.16 3.63 4.68
N VAL A 74 -3.01 4.64 4.49
CA VAL A 74 -2.59 6.04 4.31
C VAL A 74 -1.86 6.56 5.55
N THR A 75 -2.34 6.22 6.76
CA THR A 75 -1.74 6.68 8.03
C THR A 75 -0.50 5.89 8.45
N GLY A 76 -0.08 4.88 7.69
CA GLY A 76 1.01 3.99 8.09
C GLY A 76 0.66 3.09 9.29
N GLY A 77 -0.63 3.04 9.67
CA GLY A 77 -1.13 2.16 10.69
C GLY A 77 -1.01 0.71 10.24
N VAL A 78 -0.08 -0.03 10.84
CA VAL A 78 0.03 -1.47 10.61
C VAL A 78 -1.26 -2.10 11.11
N ARG A 79 -1.97 -2.83 10.24
CA ARG A 79 -3.05 -3.70 10.69
C ARG A 79 -2.51 -4.57 11.83
N PRO A 80 -3.29 -4.91 12.86
CA PRO A 80 -2.98 -6.09 13.66
C PRO A 80 -3.06 -7.31 12.74
N VAL A 81 -1.97 -7.61 12.02
CA VAL A 81 -1.84 -8.79 11.18
C VAL A 81 -1.55 -9.95 12.12
N GLY A 82 -2.59 -10.65 12.53
CA GLY A 82 -2.49 -11.86 13.36
C GLY A 82 -1.80 -13.05 12.69
N ARG A 83 -1.10 -12.88 11.56
CA ARG A 83 -0.32 -13.96 10.93
C ARG A 83 1.07 -13.47 10.53
N PRO A 84 2.15 -14.05 11.09
CA PRO A 84 3.52 -13.83 10.64
C PRO A 84 3.69 -14.15 9.15
N ARG A 85 4.73 -13.60 8.53
CA ARG A 85 5.01 -13.88 7.11
C ARG A 85 5.33 -15.38 6.95
N LYS A 86 4.92 -15.99 5.83
CA LYS A 86 5.17 -17.41 5.55
C LYS A 86 6.64 -17.81 5.77
N LEU A 87 7.57 -16.94 5.36
CA LEU A 87 9.01 -17.14 5.53
C LEU A 87 9.47 -17.17 7.00
N GLU A 88 8.81 -16.40 7.88
CA GLU A 88 9.10 -16.40 9.32
C GLU A 88 8.62 -17.71 9.94
N VAL A 89 7.42 -18.16 9.57
CA VAL A 89 6.84 -19.44 10.01
C VAL A 89 7.71 -20.62 9.58
N GLU A 90 8.20 -20.62 8.33
CA GLU A 90 9.11 -21.65 7.82
C GLU A 90 10.46 -21.67 8.55
N ARG A 91 10.99 -20.50 8.93
CA ARG A 91 12.23 -20.42 9.71
C ARG A 91 12.05 -20.97 11.13
N GLU A 92 10.99 -20.58 11.82
CA GLU A 92 10.71 -21.07 13.18
C GLU A 92 10.49 -22.58 13.20
N THR A 93 9.73 -23.11 12.25
CA THR A 93 9.51 -24.56 12.13
C THR A 93 10.80 -25.34 11.84
N ALA A 94 11.69 -24.80 10.99
CA ALA A 94 12.99 -25.43 10.72
C ALA A 94 13.89 -25.45 11.97
N ILE A 95 13.92 -24.35 12.74
CA ILE A 95 14.69 -24.25 13.99
C ILE A 95 14.14 -25.25 15.02
N ALA A 96 12.82 -25.27 15.22
CA ALA A 96 12.17 -26.19 16.16
C ALA A 96 12.46 -27.66 15.83
N LYS A 97 12.42 -28.02 14.54
CA LYS A 97 12.74 -29.37 14.08
C LYS A 97 14.19 -29.74 14.39
N ARG A 98 15.14 -28.84 14.12
CA ARG A 98 16.56 -29.08 14.41
C ARG A 98 16.82 -29.31 15.89
N ILE A 99 16.22 -28.49 16.76
CA ILE A 99 16.35 -28.64 18.22
C ILE A 99 15.82 -30.01 18.66
N GLN A 100 14.67 -30.44 18.12
CA GLN A 100 14.10 -31.75 18.45
C GLN A 100 15.00 -32.90 18.00
N GLU A 101 15.56 -32.83 16.80
CA GLU A 101 16.49 -33.84 16.27
C GLU A 101 17.77 -33.95 17.12
N GLU A 102 18.33 -32.81 17.55
CA GLU A 102 19.50 -32.76 18.44
C GLU A 102 19.15 -33.38 19.81
N TYR A 103 18.02 -33.01 20.39
CA TYR A 103 17.53 -33.55 21.67
C TYR A 103 17.31 -35.07 21.63
N ASP A 104 16.64 -35.58 20.59
CA ASP A 104 16.38 -37.02 20.42
C ASP A 104 17.67 -37.82 20.21
N SER A 105 18.68 -37.19 19.60
CA SER A 105 20.00 -37.79 19.40
C SER A 105 20.76 -37.90 20.72
N ASP A 106 20.70 -36.88 21.56
CA ASP A 106 21.34 -36.89 22.87
C ASP A 106 20.68 -37.88 23.84
N ILE A 107 19.35 -37.99 23.84
CA ILE A 107 18.65 -39.05 24.58
C ILE A 107 19.14 -40.44 24.14
N ARG A 108 19.29 -40.66 22.83
CA ARG A 108 19.79 -41.95 22.31
C ARG A 108 21.22 -42.23 22.77
N ARG A 109 22.10 -41.22 22.75
CA ARG A 109 23.48 -41.36 23.26
C ARG A 109 23.50 -41.70 24.74
N MET A 110 22.71 -41.02 25.56
CA MET A 110 22.66 -41.29 27.00
C MET A 110 22.19 -42.71 27.31
N LYS A 111 21.15 -43.20 26.62
CA LYS A 111 20.67 -44.58 26.78
C LYS A 111 21.73 -45.63 26.44
N LEU A 112 22.55 -45.39 25.42
CA LEU A 112 23.64 -46.30 25.02
C LEU A 112 24.78 -46.36 26.06
N VAL A 113 25.02 -45.26 26.77
CA VAL A 113 26.01 -45.21 27.86
C VAL A 113 25.48 -45.92 29.11
N ASP A 114 24.19 -45.76 29.41
CA ASP A 114 23.53 -46.37 30.57
C ASP A 114 23.35 -47.90 30.43
N SER A 115 23.25 -48.40 29.18
CA SER A 115 23.08 -49.83 28.90
C SER A 115 24.38 -50.66 28.86
N LYS A 116 25.56 -50.06 29.11
CA LYS A 116 26.82 -50.81 29.16
C LYS A 116 26.96 -51.50 30.53
N PRO A 117 27.11 -52.84 30.60
CA PRO A 117 27.38 -53.51 31.87
C PRO A 117 28.73 -53.03 32.41
N ARG A 118 28.76 -52.68 33.71
CA ARG A 118 29.98 -52.34 34.44
C ARG A 118 30.86 -53.56 34.63
#